data_AF-A0A957T4V7-F1
#
_entry.id   AF-A0A957T4V7-F1
#
_cell.length_a   1.000
_cell.length_b   1.000
_cell.length_c   1.000
_cell.angle_alpha   90.00
_cell.angle_beta   90.00
_cell.angle_gamma   90.00
#
_symmetry.space_group_name_H-M   'P 1'
#
loop_
_entity.id
_entity.type
_entity.pdbx_description
1 polymer ?
#
loop_
_entity_poly.entity_id
_entity_poly.type
_entity_poly.pdbx_seq_one_letter_code
_entity_poly.pdbx_strand_id
1 'polypeptide(L)'
;MDPRHPLDGEDDLRPHEHSPREDTPEPLAALPPRQDKRLSRRRFLRMAGWSAVGVIGAQTGLFRVASAIDAPPDPGFLAPPPTFQPSYVSYLRRRNDLLDLRLEFYNMQRVAQQGGGSVMQRINANQNAYMVVHFPPQATAERAFGINDNLFAPLGNLNWAKSGETRLSFQLPVDMDTIPYTTQALLTWDDLIPRVVPAALPAGASPVPYPAIRAPLAHETSIEMPWRLYLSPHNGLGWAHATSSVTHNGRTEIWHTRLGV
;
A
#
# COMPACT_ATOMS: atom_id res chain seq x y z
N MET A 1 3.10 -92.20 27.33
CA MET A 1 3.45 -92.75 26.01
C MET A 1 2.78 -91.87 24.99
N ASP A 2 3.57 -91.06 24.28
CA ASP A 2 3.19 -90.48 23.00
C ASP A 2 3.42 -91.53 21.91
N PRO A 3 2.65 -91.58 20.81
CA PRO A 3 3.20 -90.99 19.58
C PRO A 3 2.19 -90.33 18.59
N ARG A 4 2.60 -89.13 18.11
CA ARG A 4 2.81 -88.71 16.69
C ARG A 4 1.61 -88.36 15.77
N HIS A 5 1.45 -87.05 15.49
CA HIS A 5 1.55 -86.28 14.21
C HIS A 5 1.35 -86.98 12.82
N PRO A 6 1.03 -86.29 11.67
CA PRO A 6 0.64 -84.86 11.45
C PRO A 6 -0.30 -84.51 10.21
N LEU A 7 -0.56 -83.20 9.98
CA LEU A 7 -0.88 -82.42 8.71
C LEU A 7 -2.16 -82.76 7.89
N ASP A 8 -2.95 -81.89 7.22
CA ASP A 8 -2.99 -80.44 6.87
C ASP A 8 -4.38 -80.10 6.25
N GLY A 9 -4.80 -78.82 6.30
CA GLY A 9 -5.73 -78.11 5.38
C GLY A 9 -7.24 -78.45 5.45
N GLU A 10 -8.22 -77.56 5.32
CA GLU A 10 -8.26 -76.18 4.81
C GLU A 10 -9.63 -75.55 5.21
N ASP A 11 -9.58 -74.23 5.41
CA ASP A 11 -10.58 -73.20 5.13
C ASP A 11 -11.95 -73.03 5.84
N ASP A 12 -12.12 -71.75 6.23
CA ASP A 12 -13.30 -70.90 6.10
C ASP A 12 -14.12 -70.51 7.36
N LEU A 13 -13.61 -69.47 8.03
CA LEU A 13 -14.28 -68.21 8.43
C LEU A 13 -15.73 -68.27 8.98
N ARG A 14 -15.89 -67.98 10.28
CA ARG A 14 -16.61 -66.78 10.80
C ARG A 14 -16.55 -66.67 12.34
N PRO A 15 -16.67 -65.46 12.92
CA PRO A 15 -16.08 -65.11 14.21
C PRO A 15 -17.08 -65.01 15.37
N HIS A 16 -16.59 -65.31 16.57
CA HIS A 16 -17.30 -65.16 17.84
C HIS A 16 -17.23 -63.72 18.36
N GLU A 17 -18.40 -63.18 18.75
CA GLU A 17 -18.57 -61.89 19.42
C GLU A 17 -18.06 -61.90 20.86
N HIS A 18 -17.23 -60.92 21.22
CA HIS A 18 -17.15 -60.41 22.59
C HIS A 18 -16.83 -58.90 22.54
N SER A 19 -17.79 -58.09 22.99
CA SER A 19 -17.79 -56.63 22.92
C SER A 19 -16.62 -55.97 23.67
N PRO A 20 -15.85 -55.08 23.01
CA PRO A 20 -15.02 -54.09 23.67
C PRO A 20 -15.79 -52.76 23.80
N ARG A 21 -15.56 -52.06 24.92
CA ARG A 21 -16.08 -50.72 25.23
C ARG A 21 -15.79 -49.72 24.10
N GLU A 22 -16.85 -49.09 23.57
CA GLU A 22 -16.76 -47.95 22.66
C GLU A 22 -16.34 -46.70 23.46
N ASP A 23 -15.06 -46.33 23.38
CA ASP A 23 -14.61 -44.96 23.59
C ASP A 23 -14.96 -44.17 22.32
N THR A 24 -16.13 -43.55 22.31
CA THR A 24 -16.54 -42.59 21.27
C THR A 24 -15.65 -41.35 21.37
N PRO A 25 -14.84 -40.99 20.37
CA PRO A 25 -14.23 -39.67 20.37
C PRO A 25 -15.34 -38.63 20.21
N GLU A 26 -15.43 -37.68 21.15
CA GLU A 26 -16.28 -36.49 20.99
C GLU A 26 -16.08 -35.91 19.58
N PRO A 27 -17.15 -35.57 18.85
CA PRO A 27 -16.98 -34.84 17.61
C PRO A 27 -16.38 -33.49 17.98
N LEU A 28 -15.11 -33.26 17.61
CA LEU A 28 -14.48 -31.95 17.56
C LEU A 28 -15.52 -30.98 16.97
N ALA A 29 -16.05 -30.10 17.82
CA ALA A 29 -17.01 -29.10 17.42
C ALA A 29 -16.44 -28.39 16.19
N ALA A 30 -17.09 -28.59 15.04
CA ALA A 30 -16.65 -28.00 13.79
C ALA A 30 -16.53 -26.49 14.03
N LEU A 31 -15.29 -25.99 13.98
CA LEU A 31 -15.04 -24.55 14.02
C LEU A 31 -15.95 -23.92 12.96
N PRO A 32 -16.72 -22.86 13.30
CA PRO A 32 -17.58 -22.24 12.32
C PRO A 32 -16.74 -21.85 11.10
N PRO A 33 -17.24 -22.04 9.87
CA PRO A 33 -16.47 -21.72 8.67
C PRO A 33 -15.97 -20.29 8.78
N ARG A 34 -14.65 -20.11 8.62
CA ARG A 34 -13.99 -18.81 8.66
C ARG A 34 -14.71 -17.93 7.64
N GLN A 35 -15.50 -16.98 8.13
CA GLN A 35 -16.16 -16.02 7.26
C GLN A 35 -15.07 -15.11 6.69
N ASP A 36 -14.53 -15.50 5.54
CA ASP A 36 -13.82 -14.59 4.66
C ASP A 36 -14.84 -13.56 4.18
N LYS A 37 -15.05 -12.51 4.99
CA LYS A 37 -15.76 -11.31 4.58
C LYS A 37 -14.86 -10.59 3.57
N ARG A 38 -14.71 -11.16 2.38
CA ARG A 38 -14.18 -10.45 1.22
C ARG A 38 -15.15 -9.31 0.94
N LEU A 39 -14.71 -8.10 1.29
CA LEU A 39 -15.39 -6.87 0.92
C LEU A 39 -15.46 -6.83 -0.60
N SER A 40 -16.66 -7.03 -1.15
CA SER A 40 -16.86 -6.90 -2.59
C SER A 40 -16.61 -5.44 -2.99
N ARG A 41 -16.06 -5.20 -4.19
CA ARG A 41 -15.85 -3.84 -4.74
C ARG A 41 -17.10 -2.97 -4.61
N ARG A 42 -18.28 -3.58 -4.82
CA ARG A 42 -19.59 -2.95 -4.66
C ARG A 42 -19.93 -2.63 -3.20
N ARG A 43 -19.56 -3.48 -2.22
CA ARG A 43 -19.72 -3.18 -0.79
C ARG A 43 -18.75 -2.10 -0.32
N PHE A 44 -17.51 -2.11 -0.79
CA PHE A 44 -16.54 -1.04 -0.52
C PHE A 44 -17.03 0.32 -1.01
N LEU A 45 -17.47 0.42 -2.27
CA LEU A 45 -18.02 1.66 -2.83
C LEU A 45 -19.30 2.14 -2.12
N ARG A 46 -20.16 1.22 -1.66
CA ARG A 46 -21.33 1.57 -0.85
C ARG A 46 -20.95 2.12 0.52
N MET A 47 -19.89 1.62 1.15
CA MET A 47 -19.41 2.15 2.44
C MET A 47 -18.70 3.50 2.27
N ALA A 48 -17.86 3.65 1.25
CA ALA A 48 -17.21 4.93 0.93
C ALA A 48 -18.25 6.03 0.57
N GLY A 49 -19.38 5.64 -0.03
CA GLY A 49 -20.50 6.54 -0.33
C GLY A 49 -21.29 7.02 0.89
N TRP A 50 -21.18 6.37 2.05
CA TRP A 50 -21.88 6.79 3.28
C TRP A 50 -21.08 7.75 4.17
N SER A 51 -19.78 7.90 3.93
CA SER A 51 -18.94 8.92 4.58
C SER A 51 -19.22 10.36 4.11
N ALA A 52 -20.20 10.56 3.23
CA ALA A 52 -20.58 11.87 2.67
C ALA A 52 -21.98 12.35 3.11
N VAL A 53 -22.53 11.86 4.24
CA VAL A 53 -23.70 12.50 4.86
C VAL A 53 -23.21 13.56 5.85
N GLY A 54 -23.23 14.81 5.40
CA GLY A 54 -23.10 15.97 6.27
C GLY A 54 -24.24 16.00 7.29
N VAL A 55 -23.88 16.07 8.57
CA VAL A 55 -24.81 16.26 9.68
C VAL A 55 -25.33 17.70 9.63
N ILE A 56 -26.60 17.90 9.27
CA ILE A 56 -27.34 19.14 9.57
C ILE A 56 -28.70 18.74 10.13
N GLY A 57 -28.93 19.02 11.42
CA GLY A 57 -30.27 19.10 12.00
C GLY A 57 -30.46 18.65 13.45
N ALA A 58 -30.51 19.64 14.34
CA ALA A 58 -31.24 19.66 15.63
C ALA A 58 -30.76 18.78 16.82
N GLN A 59 -29.92 19.42 17.64
CA GLN A 59 -29.83 19.39 19.10
C GLN A 59 -30.41 18.18 19.87
N THR A 60 -29.50 17.38 20.42
CA THR A 60 -29.32 17.19 21.86
C THR A 60 -28.07 16.33 22.10
N GLY A 61 -27.09 16.85 22.85
CA GLY A 61 -25.99 16.05 23.40
C GLY A 61 -24.65 16.07 22.66
N LEU A 62 -23.78 17.00 23.08
CA LEU A 62 -22.32 16.82 23.26
C LEU A 62 -21.48 16.27 22.09
N PHE A 63 -21.16 17.12 21.12
CA PHE A 63 -19.83 17.12 20.50
C PHE A 63 -19.33 18.56 20.36
N ARG A 64 -18.55 19.01 21.35
CA ARG A 64 -17.71 20.20 21.17
C ARG A 64 -16.55 19.80 20.28
N VAL A 65 -16.54 20.26 19.03
CA VAL A 65 -15.29 20.38 18.27
C VAL A 65 -14.52 21.53 18.92
N ALA A 66 -13.73 21.22 19.94
CA ALA A 66 -12.71 22.13 20.41
C ALA A 66 -11.71 22.28 19.27
N SER A 67 -11.48 23.53 18.85
CA SER A 67 -10.39 23.92 17.98
C SER A 67 -9.09 23.32 18.54
N ALA A 68 -8.54 22.31 17.87
CA ALA A 68 -7.26 21.68 18.18
C ALA A 68 -6.06 22.59 17.82
N ILE A 69 -6.20 23.89 18.09
CA ILE A 69 -5.15 24.89 17.94
C ILE A 69 -4.50 25.17 19.31
N ASP A 70 -5.10 24.71 20.42
CA ASP A 70 -4.69 25.07 21.78
C ASP A 70 -4.47 23.86 22.73
N ALA A 71 -4.30 22.66 22.18
CA ALA A 71 -3.86 21.52 22.99
C ALA A 71 -2.35 21.66 23.27
N PRO A 72 -1.89 21.59 24.54
CA PRO A 72 -0.46 21.55 24.82
C PRO A 72 0.16 20.37 24.08
N PRO A 73 1.33 20.55 23.43
CA PRO A 73 1.94 19.50 22.64
C PRO A 73 2.21 18.29 23.54
N ASP A 74 1.71 17.14 23.11
CA ASP A 74 2.00 15.84 23.71
C ASP A 74 3.53 15.66 23.72
N PRO A 75 4.18 15.48 24.89
CA PRO A 75 5.64 15.44 25.00
C PRO A 75 6.30 14.29 24.21
N GLY A 76 5.50 13.35 23.68
CA GLY A 76 5.95 12.28 22.78
C GLY A 76 5.84 12.58 21.28
N PHE A 77 5.13 13.63 20.87
CA PHE A 77 5.19 14.14 19.50
C PHE A 77 6.28 15.20 19.43
N LEU A 78 7.51 14.74 19.20
CA LEU A 78 8.49 15.61 18.56
C LEU A 78 7.81 16.21 17.33
N ALA A 79 7.65 17.53 17.30
CA ALA A 79 7.38 18.25 16.07
C ALA A 79 8.28 17.64 14.98
N PRO A 80 7.79 17.42 13.75
CA PRO A 80 8.63 16.89 12.68
C PRO A 80 9.92 17.69 12.68
N PRO A 81 11.10 17.04 12.75
CA PRO A 81 12.36 17.73 12.94
C PRO A 81 12.45 18.86 11.91
N PRO A 82 12.91 20.06 12.34
CA PRO A 82 12.95 21.22 11.46
C PRO A 82 13.78 20.84 10.23
N THR A 83 13.10 20.83 9.08
CA THR A 83 13.60 20.56 7.74
C THR A 83 14.00 19.11 7.42
N PHE A 84 13.03 18.20 7.40
CA PHE A 84 13.11 17.07 6.47
C PHE A 84 12.89 17.59 5.03
N GLN A 85 13.91 18.25 4.47
CA GLN A 85 13.92 18.84 3.13
C GLN A 85 14.80 18.00 2.21
N PRO A 86 14.47 17.90 0.91
CA PRO A 86 15.28 17.16 -0.03
C PRO A 86 16.65 17.81 -0.19
N SER A 87 17.71 17.00 -0.19
CA SER A 87 19.08 17.45 -0.49
C SER A 87 19.28 17.64 -2.00
N TYR A 88 18.48 16.98 -2.83
CA TYR A 88 18.47 17.15 -4.28
C TYR A 88 17.07 16.91 -4.85
N VAL A 89 16.68 17.68 -5.86
CA VAL A 89 15.41 17.52 -6.58
C VAL A 89 15.69 17.41 -8.07
N SER A 90 15.04 16.44 -8.72
CA SER A 90 15.11 16.21 -10.15
C SER A 90 13.72 16.10 -10.77
N TYR A 91 13.61 16.43 -12.05
CA TYR A 91 12.41 16.23 -12.83
C TYR A 91 12.72 15.29 -13.98
N LEU A 92 12.06 14.14 -14.01
CA LEU A 92 12.19 13.16 -15.08
C LEU A 92 10.97 13.27 -15.99
N ARG A 93 11.21 13.74 -17.21
CA ARG A 93 10.18 13.87 -18.25
C ARG A 93 10.55 13.07 -19.48
N ARG A 94 9.62 12.26 -19.97
CA ARG A 94 9.82 11.46 -21.18
C ARG A 94 8.68 11.69 -22.17
N ARG A 95 9.04 12.12 -23.39
CA ARG A 95 8.08 12.49 -24.43
C ARG A 95 7.26 11.30 -24.94
N ASN A 96 7.88 10.14 -25.10
CA ASN A 96 7.30 8.99 -25.80
C ASN A 96 6.05 8.43 -25.11
N ASP A 97 5.94 8.64 -23.81
CA ASP A 97 4.84 8.17 -22.98
C ASP A 97 4.27 9.27 -22.08
N LEU A 98 4.76 10.52 -22.17
CA LEU A 98 4.33 11.62 -21.30
C LEU A 98 4.61 11.37 -19.81
N LEU A 99 5.65 10.58 -19.50
CA LEU A 99 6.12 10.44 -18.12
C LEU A 99 6.48 11.82 -17.57
N ASP A 100 5.94 12.17 -16.40
CA ASP A 100 6.27 13.39 -15.66
C ASP A 100 6.38 13.05 -14.17
N LEU A 101 7.61 12.93 -13.67
CA LEU A 101 7.91 12.60 -12.29
C LEU A 101 8.79 13.67 -11.67
N ARG A 102 8.45 14.10 -10.44
CA ARG A 102 9.39 14.82 -9.57
C ARG A 102 10.05 13.80 -8.64
N LEU A 103 11.38 13.72 -8.67
CA LEU A 103 12.16 12.89 -7.76
C LEU A 103 12.81 13.79 -6.71
N GLU A 104 12.54 13.49 -5.46
CA GLU A 104 13.17 14.11 -4.30
C GLU A 104 14.14 13.12 -3.68
N PHE A 105 15.37 13.54 -3.45
CA PHE A 105 16.38 12.74 -2.77
C PHE A 105 16.74 13.36 -1.44
N TYR A 106 16.90 12.52 -0.44
CA TYR A 106 17.27 12.90 0.92
C TYR A 106 18.57 12.21 1.28
N ASN A 107 19.52 12.97 1.84
CA ASN A 107 20.88 12.51 2.13
C ASN A 107 21.63 11.97 0.88
N MET A 108 21.31 12.51 -0.30
CA MET A 108 21.99 12.20 -1.57
C MET A 108 22.32 13.47 -2.34
N GLN A 109 23.42 13.46 -3.06
CA GLN A 109 23.88 14.53 -3.93
C GLN A 109 24.22 13.99 -5.33
N ARG A 110 24.06 14.82 -6.36
CA ARG A 110 24.49 14.46 -7.72
C ARG A 110 25.98 14.75 -7.89
N VAL A 111 26.77 13.74 -8.22
CA VAL A 111 28.23 13.85 -8.42
C VAL A 111 28.59 13.42 -9.84
N ALA A 112 29.37 14.25 -10.54
CA ALA A 112 29.89 13.92 -11.86
C ALA A 112 30.96 12.83 -11.77
N GLN A 113 30.98 11.92 -12.75
CA GLN A 113 31.96 10.82 -12.80
C GLN A 113 33.07 11.11 -13.80
N GLN A 114 34.28 10.61 -13.51
CA GLN A 114 35.38 10.63 -14.49
C GLN A 114 35.01 9.71 -15.66
N GLY A 115 35.00 10.24 -16.89
CA GLY A 115 34.49 9.54 -18.07
C GLY A 115 33.10 9.97 -18.53
N GLY A 116 32.48 10.92 -17.83
CA GLY A 116 31.18 11.50 -18.21
C GLY A 116 30.00 10.88 -17.46
N GLY A 117 28.88 11.60 -17.46
CA GLY A 117 27.70 11.23 -16.68
C GLY A 117 27.80 11.62 -15.21
N SER A 118 26.87 11.10 -14.41
CA SER A 118 26.75 11.41 -12.99
C SER A 118 26.09 10.27 -12.22
N VAL A 119 26.27 10.27 -10.91
CA VAL A 119 25.58 9.38 -9.97
C VAL A 119 24.90 10.22 -8.90
N MET A 120 23.83 9.69 -8.31
CA MET A 120 23.39 10.12 -6.99
C MET A 120 24.24 9.38 -5.96
N GLN A 121 25.00 10.11 -5.16
CA GLN A 121 25.86 9.57 -4.12
C GLN A 121 25.35 9.97 -2.74
N ARG A 122 25.39 9.04 -1.79
CA ARG A 122 25.06 9.30 -0.38
C ARG A 122 25.99 10.36 0.21
N ILE A 123 25.42 11.33 0.93
CA ILE A 123 26.18 12.44 1.53
C ILE A 123 26.81 11.98 2.86
N ASN A 124 26.01 11.41 3.74
CA ASN A 124 26.44 10.90 5.04
C ASN A 124 26.11 9.41 5.17
N ALA A 125 27.14 8.56 5.23
CA ALA A 125 26.99 7.11 5.36
C ALA A 125 26.29 6.67 6.67
N ASN A 126 26.33 7.50 7.71
CA ASN A 126 25.72 7.22 9.01
C ASN A 126 24.24 7.60 9.09
N GLN A 127 23.65 8.08 7.99
CA GLN A 127 22.25 8.48 7.91
C GLN A 127 21.56 7.71 6.78
N ASN A 128 20.28 7.39 6.98
CA ASN A 128 19.48 6.78 5.92
C ASN A 128 19.38 7.74 4.73
N ALA A 129 19.39 7.19 3.53
CA ALA A 129 19.11 7.89 2.29
C ALA A 129 17.74 7.47 1.74
N TYR A 130 17.05 8.42 1.10
CA TYR A 130 15.72 8.18 0.55
C TYR A 130 15.61 8.74 -0.87
N MET A 131 14.78 8.07 -1.67
CA MET A 131 14.26 8.56 -2.94
C MET A 131 12.74 8.57 -2.86
N VAL A 132 12.14 9.74 -3.08
CA VAL A 132 10.69 9.94 -3.09
C VAL A 132 10.28 10.35 -4.51
N VAL A 133 9.39 9.54 -5.10
CA VAL A 133 8.89 9.72 -6.46
C VAL A 133 7.48 10.28 -6.39
N HIS A 134 7.29 11.49 -6.92
CA HIS A 134 6.01 12.17 -6.99
C HIS A 134 5.38 12.02 -8.37
N PHE A 135 4.11 11.61 -8.35
CA PHE A 135 3.22 11.54 -9.49
C PHE A 135 2.25 12.72 -9.41
N PRO A 136 1.97 13.40 -10.53
CA PRO A 136 0.98 14.45 -10.57
C PRO A 136 -0.41 13.89 -10.19
N PRO A 137 -1.38 14.76 -9.85
CA PRO A 137 -2.77 14.35 -9.60
C PRO A 137 -3.32 13.40 -10.66
N GLN A 138 -3.81 12.24 -10.23
CA GLN A 138 -4.33 11.18 -11.12
C GLN A 138 -5.86 11.12 -11.14
N ALA A 139 -6.55 11.82 -10.23
CA ALA A 139 -8.00 11.82 -10.17
C ALA A 139 -8.56 13.23 -10.16
N THR A 140 -9.56 13.46 -11.00
CA THR A 140 -10.43 14.63 -10.96
C THR A 140 -11.86 14.20 -10.70
N ALA A 141 -12.61 15.05 -10.03
CA ALA A 141 -14.04 14.92 -9.86
C ALA A 141 -14.68 16.21 -10.32
N GLU A 142 -15.74 16.11 -11.09
CA GLU A 142 -16.53 17.24 -11.55
C GLU A 142 -17.99 17.02 -11.22
N ARG A 143 -18.76 18.10 -11.18
CA ARG A 143 -20.20 18.03 -11.04
C ARG A 143 -20.79 17.22 -12.20
N ALA A 144 -21.57 16.19 -11.85
CA ALA A 144 -22.43 15.50 -12.80
C ALA A 144 -23.71 16.32 -13.06
N PHE A 145 -24.14 16.38 -14.31
CA PHE A 145 -25.40 16.97 -14.72
C PHE A 145 -26.44 15.89 -15.00
N GLY A 146 -27.67 16.14 -14.59
CA GLY A 146 -28.81 15.29 -14.93
C GLY A 146 -29.25 15.49 -16.38
N ILE A 147 -29.97 14.52 -16.94
CA ILE A 147 -30.53 14.60 -18.30
C ILE A 147 -31.49 15.77 -18.51
N ASN A 148 -32.06 16.29 -17.42
CA ASN A 148 -32.99 17.42 -17.43
C ASN A 148 -32.30 18.76 -17.12
N ASP A 149 -30.98 18.78 -16.88
CA ASP A 149 -30.26 20.02 -16.63
C ASP A 149 -30.16 20.84 -17.93
N ASN A 150 -30.41 22.15 -17.83
CA ASN A 150 -30.24 23.04 -18.97
C ASN A 150 -28.76 23.32 -19.23
N LEU A 151 -28.14 22.51 -20.09
CA LEU A 151 -26.73 22.61 -20.47
C LEU A 151 -26.39 23.84 -21.32
N PHE A 152 -27.40 24.60 -21.76
CA PHE A 152 -27.23 25.82 -22.57
C PHE A 152 -27.34 27.10 -21.74
N ALA A 153 -27.72 27.01 -20.47
CA ALA A 153 -27.62 28.13 -19.54
C ALA A 153 -26.15 28.30 -19.11
N PRO A 154 -25.68 29.54 -18.85
CA PRO A 154 -24.35 29.75 -18.27
C PRO A 154 -24.23 28.97 -16.96
N LEU A 155 -23.33 27.97 -16.94
CA LEU A 155 -23.23 26.99 -15.84
C LEU A 155 -22.74 27.57 -14.50
N GLY A 156 -22.43 28.87 -14.45
CA GLY A 156 -21.87 29.53 -13.28
C GLY A 156 -20.56 28.89 -12.82
N ASN A 157 -20.28 28.95 -11.51
CA ASN A 157 -19.13 28.24 -10.94
C ASN A 157 -19.39 26.72 -10.97
N LEU A 158 -18.60 26.02 -11.77
CA LEU A 158 -18.59 24.56 -11.80
C LEU A 158 -17.88 24.04 -10.54
N ASN A 159 -18.55 23.17 -9.78
CA ASN A 159 -17.88 22.44 -8.71
C ASN A 159 -16.99 21.37 -9.31
N TRP A 160 -15.70 21.46 -9.05
CA TRP A 160 -14.72 20.44 -9.42
C TRP A 160 -13.68 20.31 -8.31
N ALA A 161 -13.03 19.16 -8.27
CA ALA A 161 -11.93 18.86 -7.37
C ALA A 161 -10.88 18.04 -8.11
N LYS A 162 -9.62 18.19 -7.69
CA LYS A 162 -8.52 17.32 -8.12
C LYS A 162 -7.87 16.69 -6.90
N SER A 163 -7.37 15.46 -7.04
CA SER A 163 -6.51 14.86 -6.03
C SER A 163 -5.24 15.69 -5.86
N GLY A 164 -4.57 15.53 -4.74
CA GLY A 164 -3.16 15.87 -4.58
C GLY A 164 -2.24 14.94 -5.37
N GLU A 165 -0.94 15.13 -5.15
CA GLU A 165 0.11 14.27 -5.69
C GLU A 165 0.10 12.91 -4.99
N THR A 166 0.36 11.84 -5.76
CA THR A 166 0.74 10.56 -5.17
C THR A 166 2.25 10.56 -5.01
N ARG A 167 2.76 10.08 -3.87
CA ARG A 167 4.20 9.84 -3.69
C ARG A 167 4.48 8.41 -3.29
N LEU A 168 5.49 7.83 -3.92
CA LEU A 168 6.09 6.56 -3.53
C LEU A 168 7.43 6.86 -2.91
N SER A 169 7.67 6.38 -1.69
CA SER A 169 8.91 6.65 -0.97
C SER A 169 9.69 5.36 -0.76
N PHE A 170 10.99 5.45 -1.00
CA PHE A 170 11.91 4.34 -0.90
C PHE A 170 13.13 4.77 -0.08
N GLN A 171 13.57 3.88 0.80
CA GLN A 171 14.85 3.97 1.48
C GLN A 171 15.88 3.16 0.69
N LEU A 172 17.08 3.72 0.53
CA LEU A 172 18.19 2.98 -0.06
C LEU A 172 18.71 1.96 0.97
N PRO A 173 19.03 0.72 0.56
CA PRO A 173 19.74 -0.24 1.40
C PRO A 173 21.02 0.35 1.99
N VAL A 174 21.44 -0.12 3.17
CA VAL A 174 22.55 0.48 3.91
C VAL A 174 23.88 0.39 3.13
N ASP A 175 24.04 -0.67 2.36
CA ASP A 175 25.15 -0.99 1.46
C ASP A 175 25.07 -0.33 0.07
N MET A 176 23.96 0.36 -0.25
CA MET A 176 23.78 1.08 -1.52
C MET A 176 24.17 2.56 -1.38
N ASP A 177 25.42 2.88 -1.67
CA ASP A 177 25.94 4.27 -1.58
C ASP A 177 25.69 5.12 -2.83
N THR A 178 25.44 4.49 -3.97
CA THR A 178 25.25 5.20 -5.24
C THR A 178 24.12 4.64 -6.07
N ILE A 179 23.38 5.52 -6.75
CA ILE A 179 22.45 5.19 -7.84
C ILE A 179 22.96 5.88 -9.10
N PRO A 180 23.16 5.17 -10.23
CA PRO A 180 23.49 5.82 -11.50
C PRO A 180 22.44 6.89 -11.84
N TYR A 181 22.86 8.11 -12.20
CA TYR A 181 21.93 9.19 -12.56
C TYR A 181 21.51 9.06 -14.03
N THR A 182 20.79 7.98 -14.32
CA THR A 182 20.25 7.63 -15.64
C THR A 182 18.77 7.35 -15.52
N THR A 183 17.99 7.59 -16.58
CA THR A 183 16.54 7.31 -16.57
C THR A 183 16.23 5.88 -16.14
N GLN A 184 17.01 4.90 -16.62
CA GLN A 184 16.78 3.50 -16.30
C GLN A 184 16.97 3.22 -14.81
N ALA A 185 18.11 3.63 -14.23
CA ALA A 185 18.39 3.38 -12.81
C ALA A 185 17.42 4.15 -11.88
N LEU A 186 17.05 5.38 -12.23
CA LEU A 186 16.06 6.15 -11.45
C LEU A 186 14.64 5.58 -11.48
N LEU A 187 14.36 4.68 -12.42
CA LEU A 187 13.07 3.98 -12.57
C LEU A 187 13.14 2.51 -12.12
N THR A 188 14.27 2.04 -11.60
CA THR A 188 14.47 0.69 -11.08
C THR A 188 14.32 0.73 -9.56
N TRP A 189 13.19 0.26 -9.03
CA TRP A 189 12.79 0.47 -7.62
C TRP A 189 12.74 -0.83 -6.80
N ASP A 190 12.89 -1.97 -7.45
CA ASP A 190 12.85 -3.31 -6.89
C ASP A 190 13.98 -3.59 -5.89
N ASP A 191 15.14 -2.95 -6.08
CA ASP A 191 16.27 -3.04 -5.16
C ASP A 191 16.16 -2.07 -3.96
N LEU A 192 15.09 -1.27 -3.89
CA LEU A 192 14.89 -0.28 -2.83
C LEU A 192 13.88 -0.74 -1.79
N ILE A 193 14.02 -0.23 -0.57
CA ILE A 193 13.16 -0.61 0.56
C ILE A 193 11.94 0.31 0.61
N PRO A 194 10.69 -0.18 0.40
CA PRO A 194 9.51 0.66 0.47
C PRO A 194 9.35 1.30 1.85
N ARG A 195 9.08 2.61 1.88
CA ARG A 195 8.78 3.36 3.11
C ARG A 195 7.31 3.69 3.15
N VAL A 196 6.65 3.18 4.17
CA VAL A 196 5.19 3.28 4.39
C VAL A 196 4.93 3.69 5.83
N VAL A 197 3.70 4.11 6.14
CA VAL A 197 3.36 4.47 7.52
C VAL A 197 3.44 3.24 8.42
N PRO A 198 3.80 3.37 9.71
CA PRO A 198 3.89 2.23 10.63
C PRO A 198 2.60 1.42 10.77
N ALA A 199 1.44 2.08 10.61
CA ALA A 199 0.13 1.43 10.64
C ALA A 199 -0.20 0.62 9.37
N ALA A 200 0.62 0.68 8.32
CA ALA A 200 0.44 -0.09 7.09
C ALA A 200 0.94 -1.54 7.29
N LEU A 201 0.18 -2.28 8.09
CA LEU A 201 0.50 -3.65 8.46
C LEU A 201 -0.06 -4.65 7.43
N PRO A 202 0.60 -5.81 7.26
CA PRO A 202 0.06 -6.87 6.41
C PRO A 202 -1.25 -7.43 6.99
N ALA A 203 -2.05 -8.05 6.12
CA ALA A 203 -3.30 -8.67 6.54
C ALA A 203 -3.05 -9.73 7.62
N GLY A 204 -3.80 -9.66 8.72
CA GLY A 204 -3.68 -10.60 9.84
C GLY A 204 -2.60 -10.24 10.88
N ALA A 205 -1.87 -9.13 10.70
CA ALA A 205 -0.94 -8.65 11.72
C ALA A 205 -1.66 -8.14 12.98
N SER A 206 -1.19 -8.59 14.14
CA SER A 206 -1.65 -8.14 15.45
C SER A 206 -0.47 -7.72 16.33
N PRO A 207 0.24 -6.62 16.00
CA PRO A 207 1.32 -6.13 16.83
C PRO A 207 0.79 -5.58 18.15
N VAL A 208 1.57 -5.74 19.22
CA VAL A 208 1.29 -5.17 20.53
C VAL A 208 2.51 -4.35 20.96
N PRO A 209 2.38 -3.02 21.12
CA PRO A 209 1.21 -2.19 20.86
C PRO A 209 0.92 -1.99 19.36
N TYR A 210 -0.32 -1.62 19.03
CA TYR A 210 -0.65 -1.17 17.68
C TYR A 210 -0.01 0.21 17.42
N PRO A 211 0.60 0.43 16.24
CA PRO A 211 1.09 1.75 15.86
C PRO A 211 -0.06 2.77 15.78
N ALA A 212 0.18 3.99 16.23
CA ALA A 212 -0.80 5.07 16.13
C ALA A 212 -1.15 5.38 14.67
N ILE A 213 -2.43 5.54 14.38
CA ILE A 213 -2.90 6.00 13.07
C ILE A 213 -2.57 7.48 12.95
N ARG A 214 -1.77 7.84 11.93
CA ARG A 214 -1.39 9.22 11.62
C ARG A 214 -1.28 9.44 10.12
N ALA A 215 -1.27 10.70 9.71
CA ALA A 215 -0.96 11.05 8.33
C ALA A 215 0.48 10.60 7.96
N PRO A 216 0.72 10.23 6.69
CA PRO A 216 2.06 9.91 6.21
C PRO A 216 3.00 11.12 6.24
N LEU A 217 4.23 10.91 6.70
CA LEU A 217 5.31 11.90 6.64
C LEU A 217 5.82 12.09 5.21
N ALA A 218 6.63 13.13 4.97
CA ALA A 218 7.18 13.45 3.64
C ALA A 218 7.95 12.28 3.00
N HIS A 219 8.71 11.50 3.77
CA HIS A 219 9.42 10.30 3.31
C HIS A 219 8.63 9.00 3.44
N GLU A 220 7.30 9.07 3.52
CA GLU A 220 6.45 7.88 3.53
C GLU A 220 5.52 7.89 2.33
N THR A 221 5.28 6.71 1.78
CA THR A 221 4.38 6.47 0.66
C THR A 221 2.96 6.92 0.99
N SER A 222 2.38 7.69 0.09
CA SER A 222 1.03 8.24 0.17
C SER A 222 0.42 8.24 -1.22
N ILE A 223 -0.52 7.32 -1.45
CA ILE A 223 -1.24 7.20 -2.71
C ILE A 223 -2.61 7.84 -2.53
N GLU A 224 -2.87 8.95 -3.22
CA GLU A 224 -4.20 9.56 -3.20
C GLU A 224 -5.04 9.02 -4.34
N MET A 225 -5.99 8.13 -4.03
CA MET A 225 -6.87 7.54 -5.01
C MET A 225 -8.16 6.99 -4.37
N PRO A 226 -9.37 7.48 -4.74
CA PRO A 226 -9.66 8.72 -5.47
C PRO A 226 -9.47 9.95 -4.56
N TRP A 227 -10.12 11.08 -4.88
CA TRP A 227 -10.01 12.33 -4.11
C TRP A 227 -10.15 12.15 -2.59
N ARG A 228 -9.18 12.67 -1.83
CA ARG A 228 -9.08 12.62 -0.35
C ARG A 228 -9.01 11.23 0.29
N LEU A 229 -8.86 10.17 -0.49
CA LEU A 229 -8.56 8.83 0.05
C LEU A 229 -7.07 8.54 -0.07
N TYR A 230 -6.39 8.49 1.07
CA TYR A 230 -4.97 8.17 1.14
C TYR A 230 -4.76 6.69 1.48
N LEU A 231 -4.05 6.00 0.59
CA LEU A 231 -3.69 4.59 0.73
C LEU A 231 -2.18 4.48 1.00
N SER A 232 -1.83 3.61 1.94
CA SER A 232 -0.44 3.22 2.20
C SER A 232 -0.38 1.70 2.15
N PRO A 233 0.31 1.10 1.17
CA PRO A 233 0.46 -0.34 1.10
C PRO A 233 1.31 -0.84 2.28
N HIS A 234 1.19 -2.11 2.65
CA HIS A 234 2.10 -2.66 3.66
C HIS A 234 3.52 -2.84 3.09
N ASN A 235 4.53 -2.88 3.96
CA ASN A 235 5.95 -2.90 3.61
C ASN A 235 6.46 -4.23 2.99
N GLY A 236 5.59 -5.23 2.83
CA GLY A 236 5.96 -6.55 2.30
C GLY A 236 5.70 -6.70 0.81
N LEU A 237 5.38 -5.61 0.11
CA LEU A 237 5.09 -5.59 -1.31
C LEU A 237 6.19 -4.85 -2.05
N GLY A 238 6.64 -5.38 -3.19
CA GLY A 238 7.54 -4.69 -4.10
C GLY A 238 6.81 -3.73 -5.05
N TRP A 239 7.57 -2.80 -5.60
CA TRP A 239 7.15 -1.93 -6.70
C TRP A 239 8.03 -2.19 -7.92
N ALA A 240 7.41 -2.32 -9.10
CA ALA A 240 8.12 -2.35 -10.37
C ALA A 240 7.59 -1.27 -11.29
N HIS A 241 8.50 -0.53 -11.94
CA HIS A 241 8.16 0.47 -12.95
C HIS A 241 8.78 0.13 -14.30
N ALA A 242 8.07 0.44 -15.39
CA ALA A 242 8.60 0.24 -16.72
C ALA A 242 9.67 1.28 -17.07
N THR A 243 10.92 0.84 -17.21
CA THR A 243 12.06 1.71 -17.53
C THR A 243 12.04 2.24 -18.96
N SER A 244 11.20 1.69 -19.84
CA SER A 244 10.94 2.12 -21.22
C SER A 244 9.43 2.21 -21.48
N SER A 245 9.04 2.92 -22.54
CA SER A 245 7.63 3.03 -22.92
C SER A 245 7.07 1.65 -23.30
N VAL A 246 5.91 1.29 -22.75
CA VAL A 246 5.27 0.00 -23.01
C VAL A 246 4.23 0.16 -24.12
N THR A 247 4.31 -0.66 -25.17
CA THR A 247 3.36 -0.63 -26.31
C THR A 247 2.62 -1.95 -26.43
N HIS A 248 1.29 -1.88 -26.45
CA HIS A 248 0.41 -3.02 -26.69
C HIS A 248 -0.57 -2.70 -27.81
N ASN A 249 -0.64 -3.57 -28.83
CA ASN A 249 -1.56 -3.43 -29.97
C ASN A 249 -1.50 -2.05 -30.65
N GLY A 250 -0.30 -1.51 -30.85
CA GLY A 250 -0.08 -0.21 -31.49
C GLY A 250 -0.43 1.00 -30.60
N ARG A 251 -0.76 0.80 -29.33
CA ARG A 251 -1.00 1.86 -28.35
C ARG A 251 0.10 1.84 -27.28
N THR A 252 0.70 2.99 -27.04
CA THR A 252 1.70 3.18 -26.00
C THR A 252 1.02 3.63 -24.72
N GLU A 253 1.27 2.93 -23.62
CA GLU A 253 0.82 3.35 -22.29
C GLU A 253 1.53 4.63 -21.88
N ILE A 254 0.84 5.50 -21.15
CA ILE A 254 1.41 6.78 -20.69
C ILE A 254 2.47 6.52 -19.60
N TRP A 255 2.19 5.58 -18.70
CA TRP A 255 3.15 5.13 -17.71
C TRP A 255 2.66 3.81 -17.13
N HIS A 256 3.57 3.06 -16.53
CA HIS A 256 3.26 1.76 -15.99
C HIS A 256 4.06 1.45 -14.72
N THR A 257 3.36 1.43 -13.58
CA THR A 257 3.89 1.01 -12.28
C THR A 257 2.98 -0.08 -11.70
N ARG A 258 3.58 -1.16 -11.17
CA ARG A 258 2.87 -2.25 -10.49
C ARG A 258 3.29 -2.32 -9.02
N LEU A 259 2.31 -2.62 -8.16
CA LEU A 259 2.48 -2.99 -6.76
C LEU A 259 2.25 -4.51 -6.60
N GLY A 260 3.02 -5.16 -5.73
CA GLY A 260 2.85 -6.58 -5.39
C GLY A 260 3.63 -7.52 -6.29
N VAL A 261 4.80 -7.07 -6.75
CA VAL A 261 5.85 -7.90 -7.35
C VAL A 261 6.76 -8.47 -6.29
#